data_AF-A0A7W0N572-F1
#
_entry.id   AF-A0A7W0N572-F1
#
_cell.length_a   1.000
_cell.length_b   1.000
_cell.length_c   1.000
_cell.angle_alpha   90.00
_cell.angle_beta   90.00
_cell.angle_gamma   90.00
#
_symmetry.space_group_name_H-M   'P 1'
#
loop_
_entity.id
_entity.type
_entity.pdbx_description
1 polymer ?
#
loop_
_entity_poly.entity_id
_entity_poly.type
_entity_poly.pdbx_seq_one_letter_code
_entity_poly.pdbx_strand_id
1 'polypeptide(L)'
;MERHDDGAASLPDDADERQRQLTRMGNAAWAAGLSLLMAGRDEDGRVWLLRAAERYRESWPNAPAGSWGRPIGAMKSRLIAGDREGALADARWCLEAGAAESESPIGRYAAALAHLVRGEDEKAGALAVSLRDRDDLPRAVAGSLVALSSSDTSAYETAIRELLDDFGGREDFLEDIPVADTVLALQALGARRGLAVVLNSPLLPPTKRGRASA
;
A
#
# COMPACT_ATOMS: atom_id res chain seq x y z
N MET A 1 18.88 -2.63 5.31
CA MET A 1 19.74 -2.96 4.17
C MET A 1 20.38 -4.33 4.42
N GLU A 2 21.19 -4.46 5.47
CA GLU A 2 21.81 -5.73 5.93
C GLU A 2 20.84 -6.92 5.97
N ARG A 3 19.71 -6.81 6.70
CA ARG A 3 18.67 -7.88 6.74
C ARG A 3 18.09 -8.30 5.37
N HIS A 4 17.98 -7.40 4.41
CA HIS A 4 17.50 -7.74 3.07
C HIS A 4 18.59 -8.48 2.27
N ASP A 5 19.82 -7.98 2.35
CA ASP A 5 20.94 -8.50 1.57
C ASP A 5 21.41 -9.87 2.10
N ASP A 6 21.41 -10.06 3.42
CA ASP A 6 21.63 -11.37 4.04
C ASP A 6 20.59 -12.40 3.61
N GLY A 7 19.32 -11.98 3.51
CA GLY A 7 18.23 -12.83 3.02
C GLY A 7 18.37 -13.16 1.53
N ALA A 8 19.00 -12.31 0.72
CA ALA A 8 19.21 -12.57 -0.70
C ALA A 8 20.35 -13.57 -0.96
N ALA A 9 21.35 -13.63 -0.07
CA ALA A 9 22.56 -14.44 -0.26
C ALA A 9 22.32 -15.96 -0.10
N SER A 10 21.25 -16.37 0.57
CA SER A 10 20.94 -17.78 0.82
C SER A 10 19.43 -18.02 0.86
N LEU A 11 18.79 -18.04 -0.31
CA LEU A 11 17.39 -18.45 -0.40
C LEU A 11 17.28 -19.98 -0.20
N PRO A 12 16.40 -20.45 0.70
CA PRO A 12 16.15 -21.87 0.90
C PRO A 12 15.61 -22.54 -0.37
N ASP A 13 15.94 -23.82 -0.54
CA ASP A 13 15.35 -24.66 -1.58
C ASP A 13 13.91 -25.09 -1.23
N ASP A 14 13.60 -25.20 0.06
CA ASP A 14 12.24 -25.49 0.52
C ASP A 14 11.28 -24.34 0.13
N ALA A 15 10.20 -24.70 -0.56
CA ALA A 15 9.28 -23.74 -1.16
C ALA A 15 8.56 -22.85 -0.13
N ASP A 16 8.25 -23.42 1.03
CA ASP A 16 7.53 -22.73 2.12
C ASP A 16 8.48 -21.85 2.95
N GLU A 17 9.70 -22.32 3.19
CA GLU A 17 10.74 -21.49 3.79
C GLU A 17 11.15 -20.33 2.89
N ARG A 18 11.28 -20.59 1.58
CA ARG A 18 11.61 -19.58 0.57
C ARG A 18 10.56 -18.47 0.51
N GLN A 19 9.26 -18.79 0.48
CA GLN A 19 8.23 -17.75 0.44
C GLN A 19 8.21 -16.90 1.71
N ARG A 20 8.48 -17.49 2.88
CA ARG A 20 8.59 -16.74 4.14
C ARG A 20 9.79 -15.79 4.11
N GLN A 21 10.94 -16.26 3.63
CA GLN A 21 12.13 -15.45 3.52
C GLN A 21 11.94 -14.27 2.56
N LEU A 22 11.36 -14.52 1.38
CA LEU A 22 11.03 -13.48 0.43
C LEU A 22 10.05 -12.45 1.02
N THR A 23 9.08 -12.90 1.82
CA THR A 23 8.15 -11.99 2.50
C THR A 23 8.86 -11.10 3.51
N ARG A 24 9.79 -11.66 4.31
CA ARG A 24 10.63 -10.87 5.23
C ARG A 24 11.54 -9.88 4.50
N MET A 25 12.12 -10.30 3.36
CA MET A 25 12.90 -9.40 2.50
C MET A 25 12.04 -8.26 1.95
N GLY A 26 10.81 -8.56 1.53
CA GLY A 26 9.83 -7.56 1.09
C GLY A 26 9.53 -6.54 2.19
N ASN A 27 9.25 -7.00 3.41
CA ASN A 27 9.03 -6.12 4.56
C ASN A 27 10.25 -5.26 4.88
N ALA A 28 11.45 -5.83 4.87
CA ALA A 28 12.69 -5.09 5.12
C ALA A 28 12.96 -4.04 4.04
N ALA A 29 12.69 -4.35 2.77
CA ALA A 29 12.82 -3.40 1.66
C ALA A 29 11.77 -2.29 1.74
N TRP A 30 10.52 -2.62 2.09
CA TRP A 30 9.45 -1.66 2.32
C TRP A 30 9.79 -0.69 3.45
N ALA A 31 10.27 -1.21 4.58
CA ALA A 31 10.70 -0.43 5.75
C ALA A 31 11.86 0.52 5.41
N ALA A 32 12.85 0.02 4.66
CA ALA A 32 13.96 0.84 4.18
C ALA A 32 13.48 1.96 3.24
N GLY A 33 12.58 1.63 2.31
CA GLY A 33 11.97 2.58 1.39
C GLY A 33 11.26 3.71 2.11
N LEU A 34 10.35 3.38 3.03
CA LEU A 34 9.62 4.38 3.82
C LEU A 34 10.53 5.21 4.69
N SER A 35 11.51 4.59 5.37
CA SER A 35 12.48 5.33 6.20
C SER A 35 13.27 6.37 5.39
N LEU A 36 13.66 6.03 4.17
CA LEU A 36 14.35 6.95 3.26
C LEU A 36 13.43 8.09 2.80
N LEU A 37 12.17 7.80 2.49
CA LEU A 37 11.18 8.85 2.18
C LEU A 37 10.99 9.80 3.36
N MET A 38 10.88 9.29 4.59
CA MET A 38 10.79 10.11 5.80
C MET A 38 12.02 11.01 6.00
N ALA A 39 13.19 10.55 5.58
CA ALA A 39 14.43 11.33 5.57
C ALA A 39 14.55 12.31 4.37
N GLY A 40 13.52 12.42 3.52
CA GLY A 40 13.52 13.26 2.31
C GLY A 40 14.40 12.74 1.17
N ARG A 41 14.78 11.45 1.21
CA ARG A 41 15.62 10.78 0.20
C ARG A 41 14.76 10.01 -0.79
N ASP A 42 13.99 10.75 -1.57
CA ASP A 42 12.93 10.18 -2.42
C ASP A 42 13.41 9.14 -3.43
N GLU A 43 14.48 9.45 -4.17
CA GLU A 43 14.99 8.54 -5.20
C GLU A 43 15.54 7.24 -4.60
N ASP A 44 16.23 7.33 -3.46
CA ASP A 44 16.72 6.15 -2.76
C ASP A 44 15.54 5.32 -2.20
N GLY A 45 14.55 6.00 -1.59
CA GLY A 45 13.36 5.36 -1.05
C GLY A 45 12.55 4.66 -2.14
N ARG A 46 12.41 5.29 -3.30
CA ARG A 46 11.79 4.72 -4.50
C ARG A 46 12.45 3.41 -4.88
N VAL A 47 13.77 3.34 -4.99
CA VAL A 47 14.50 2.10 -5.35
C VAL A 47 14.13 0.95 -4.41
N TRP A 48 14.07 1.21 -3.10
CA TRP A 48 13.73 0.18 -2.10
C TRP A 48 12.26 -0.24 -2.14
N LEU A 49 11.33 0.69 -2.40
CA LEU A 49 9.91 0.35 -2.58
C LEU A 49 9.67 -0.52 -3.81
N LEU A 50 10.37 -0.27 -4.92
CA LEU A 50 10.24 -1.13 -6.11
C LEU A 50 10.75 -2.56 -5.83
N ARG A 51 11.87 -2.69 -5.10
CA ARG A 51 12.38 -3.98 -4.63
C ARG A 51 11.37 -4.69 -3.71
N ALA A 52 10.72 -3.95 -2.80
CA ALA A 52 9.71 -4.52 -1.93
C ALA A 52 8.55 -5.13 -2.74
N ALA A 53 8.06 -4.41 -3.75
CA ALA A 53 7.01 -4.92 -4.62
C ALA A 53 7.39 -6.21 -5.36
N GLU A 54 8.63 -6.28 -5.86
CA GLU A 54 9.17 -7.50 -6.50
C GLU A 54 9.18 -8.68 -5.53
N ARG A 55 9.70 -8.47 -4.30
CA ARG A 55 9.76 -9.54 -3.29
C ARG A 55 8.39 -10.02 -2.84
N TYR A 56 7.41 -9.13 -2.71
CA TYR A 56 6.03 -9.54 -2.43
C TYR A 56 5.42 -10.38 -3.54
N ARG A 57 5.73 -10.06 -4.80
CA ARG A 57 5.26 -10.83 -5.95
C ARG A 57 5.93 -12.20 -6.02
N GLU A 58 7.25 -12.24 -5.84
CA GLU A 58 8.03 -13.49 -5.82
C GLU A 58 7.63 -14.43 -4.67
N SER A 59 7.16 -13.88 -3.54
CA SER A 59 6.74 -14.69 -2.39
C SER A 59 5.35 -15.29 -2.51
N TRP A 60 4.61 -15.02 -3.60
CA TRP A 60 3.23 -15.47 -3.79
C TRP A 60 3.05 -16.95 -4.14
N PRO A 61 3.80 -17.57 -5.08
CA PRO A 61 3.42 -18.87 -5.66
C PRO A 61 3.18 -20.00 -4.66
N ASN A 62 3.87 -19.98 -3.52
CA ASN A 62 3.75 -20.97 -2.46
C ASN A 62 3.17 -20.40 -1.16
N ALA A 63 2.61 -19.19 -1.21
CA ALA A 63 2.00 -18.57 -0.04
C ALA A 63 0.69 -19.30 0.34
N PRO A 64 0.36 -19.40 1.65
CA PRO A 64 -0.93 -19.90 2.07
C PRO A 64 -2.10 -19.12 1.44
N ALA A 65 -3.23 -19.79 1.23
CA ALA A 65 -4.45 -19.13 0.75
C ALA A 65 -4.83 -17.95 1.64
N GLY A 66 -5.28 -16.85 1.03
CA GLY A 66 -5.64 -15.63 1.77
C GLY A 66 -4.47 -14.71 2.11
N SER A 67 -3.26 -14.97 1.57
CA SER A 67 -2.05 -14.14 1.75
C SER A 67 -2.08 -12.76 1.06
N TRP A 68 -3.23 -12.09 1.06
CA TRP A 68 -3.54 -10.86 0.34
C TRP A 68 -2.67 -9.66 0.71
N GLY A 69 -1.98 -9.70 1.86
CA GLY A 69 -0.98 -8.69 2.23
C GLY A 69 0.14 -8.53 1.18
N ARG A 70 0.46 -9.58 0.42
CA ARG A 70 1.48 -9.53 -0.65
C ARG A 70 1.06 -8.63 -1.82
N PRO A 71 -0.07 -8.88 -2.53
CA PRO A 71 -0.51 -7.97 -3.59
C PRO A 71 -0.83 -6.56 -3.08
N ILE A 72 -1.37 -6.41 -1.85
CA ILE A 72 -1.56 -5.09 -1.23
C ILE A 72 -0.22 -4.37 -1.07
N GLY A 73 0.78 -5.02 -0.47
CA GLY A 73 2.11 -4.46 -0.24
C GLY A 73 2.80 -4.07 -1.55
N ALA A 74 2.69 -4.90 -2.59
CA ALA A 74 3.22 -4.61 -3.92
C ALA A 74 2.57 -3.36 -4.53
N MET A 75 1.24 -3.30 -4.59
CA MET A 75 0.52 -2.15 -5.12
C MET A 75 0.83 -0.86 -4.35
N LYS A 76 0.82 -0.90 -3.01
CA LYS A 76 1.15 0.27 -2.17
C LYS A 76 2.57 0.75 -2.45
N SER A 77 3.54 -0.16 -2.48
CA SER A 77 4.94 0.19 -2.74
C SER A 77 5.10 0.85 -4.11
N ARG A 78 4.47 0.31 -5.16
CA ARG A 78 4.48 0.90 -6.51
C ARG A 78 3.79 2.27 -6.58
N LEU A 79 2.63 2.42 -5.93
CA LEU A 79 1.92 3.70 -5.85
C LEU A 79 2.76 4.79 -5.17
N ILE A 80 3.35 4.46 -4.02
CA ILE A 80 4.19 5.40 -3.25
C ILE A 80 5.46 5.74 -4.04
N ALA A 81 6.04 4.77 -4.74
CA ALA A 81 7.22 4.96 -5.61
C ALA A 81 6.94 5.70 -6.93
N GLY A 82 5.68 6.06 -7.20
CA GLY A 82 5.25 6.69 -8.46
C GLY A 82 5.29 5.78 -9.69
N ASP A 83 5.40 4.45 -9.51
CA ASP A 83 5.47 3.48 -10.60
C ASP A 83 4.06 3.01 -11.02
N ARG A 84 3.46 3.76 -11.93
CA ARG A 84 2.11 3.50 -12.42
C ARG A 84 1.98 2.18 -13.17
N GLU A 85 2.94 1.84 -14.01
CA GLU A 85 2.88 0.64 -14.84
C GLU A 85 3.00 -0.61 -13.96
N GLY A 86 3.96 -0.61 -13.03
CA GLY A 86 4.09 -1.67 -12.05
C GLY A 86 2.85 -1.82 -11.17
N ALA A 87 2.26 -0.71 -10.69
CA ALA A 87 1.03 -0.76 -9.93
C ALA A 87 -0.13 -1.40 -10.72
N LEU A 88 -0.29 -1.07 -12.01
CA LEU A 88 -1.30 -1.69 -12.88
C LEU A 88 -1.06 -3.19 -13.09
N ALA A 89 0.20 -3.61 -13.21
CA ALA A 89 0.57 -5.02 -13.34
C ALA A 89 0.28 -5.81 -12.04
N ASP A 90 0.52 -5.20 -10.88
CA ASP A 90 0.22 -5.81 -9.58
C ASP A 90 -1.28 -5.83 -9.28
N ALA A 91 -2.02 -4.80 -9.70
CA ALA A 91 -3.48 -4.77 -9.61
C ALA A 91 -4.13 -5.86 -10.48
N ARG A 92 -3.61 -6.08 -11.70
CA ARG A 92 -4.07 -7.17 -12.58
C ARG A 92 -3.83 -8.53 -11.93
N TRP A 93 -2.62 -8.76 -11.44
CA TRP A 93 -2.26 -9.98 -10.73
C TRP A 93 -3.15 -10.23 -9.51
N CYS A 94 -3.41 -9.19 -8.70
CA CYS A 94 -4.29 -9.28 -7.54
C CYS A 94 -5.70 -9.77 -7.92
N LEU A 95 -6.26 -9.25 -9.01
CA LEU A 95 -7.59 -9.66 -9.48
C LEU A 95 -7.58 -11.06 -10.11
N GLU A 96 -6.56 -11.39 -10.91
CA GLU A 96 -6.38 -12.74 -11.48
C GLU A 96 -6.19 -13.82 -10.40
N ALA A 97 -5.61 -13.44 -9.25
CA ALA A 97 -5.47 -14.31 -8.10
C ALA A 97 -6.78 -14.57 -7.34
N GLY A 98 -7.89 -13.92 -7.72
CA GLY A 98 -9.22 -14.15 -7.13
C GLY A 98 -9.56 -13.22 -5.96
N ALA A 99 -8.93 -12.06 -5.85
CA ALA A 99 -9.19 -11.13 -4.74
C ALA A 99 -10.65 -10.63 -4.75
N ALA A 100 -11.25 -10.43 -5.93
CA ALA A 100 -12.61 -9.89 -6.06
C ALA A 100 -13.68 -10.88 -5.55
N GLU A 101 -13.40 -12.17 -5.63
CA GLU A 101 -14.23 -13.27 -5.17
C GLU A 101 -13.96 -13.62 -3.69
N SER A 102 -12.96 -13.01 -3.07
CA SER A 102 -12.62 -13.32 -1.68
C SER A 102 -13.71 -12.88 -0.72
N GLU A 103 -14.11 -13.79 0.17
CA GLU A 103 -15.03 -13.46 1.28
C GLU A 103 -14.32 -12.79 2.46
N SER A 104 -12.98 -12.83 2.47
CA SER A 104 -12.17 -12.20 3.50
C SER A 104 -12.16 -10.67 3.35
N PRO A 105 -12.10 -9.90 4.45
CA PRO A 105 -12.10 -8.43 4.39
C PRO A 105 -10.83 -7.92 3.72
N ILE A 106 -9.70 -8.54 4.02
CA ILE A 106 -8.40 -8.19 3.46
C ILE A 106 -8.32 -8.52 1.95
N GLY A 107 -8.97 -9.60 1.50
CA GLY A 107 -9.12 -9.90 0.07
C GLY A 107 -10.00 -8.89 -0.65
N ARG A 108 -11.15 -8.53 -0.07
CA ARG A 108 -12.01 -7.46 -0.61
C ARG A 108 -11.31 -6.11 -0.63
N TYR A 109 -10.51 -5.78 0.38
CA TYR A 109 -9.67 -4.59 0.39
C TYR A 109 -8.63 -4.63 -0.73
N ALA A 110 -7.94 -5.76 -0.91
CA ALA A 110 -6.99 -5.95 -2.01
C ALA A 110 -7.65 -5.72 -3.37
N ALA A 111 -8.86 -6.28 -3.58
CA ALA A 111 -9.63 -6.08 -4.81
C ALA A 111 -10.08 -4.63 -5.02
N ALA A 112 -10.59 -3.97 -3.97
CA ALA A 112 -10.98 -2.57 -4.04
C ALA A 112 -9.79 -1.68 -4.42
N LEU A 113 -8.63 -1.90 -3.79
CA LEU A 113 -7.39 -1.20 -4.14
C LEU A 113 -6.97 -1.46 -5.59
N ALA A 114 -7.01 -2.72 -6.04
CA ALA A 114 -6.68 -3.09 -7.42
C ALA A 114 -7.59 -2.40 -8.45
N HIS A 115 -8.90 -2.36 -8.21
CA HIS A 115 -9.83 -1.63 -9.06
C HIS A 115 -9.55 -0.12 -9.08
N LEU A 116 -9.25 0.50 -7.93
CA LEU A 116 -8.84 1.92 -7.89
C LEU A 116 -7.55 2.19 -8.66
N VAL A 117 -6.55 1.30 -8.59
CA VAL A 117 -5.31 1.43 -9.36
C VAL A 117 -5.60 1.43 -10.87
N ARG A 118 -6.53 0.57 -11.31
CA ARG A 118 -7.00 0.44 -12.69
C ARG A 118 -7.96 1.54 -13.13
N GLY A 119 -8.50 2.33 -12.21
CA GLY A 119 -9.53 3.35 -12.49
C GLY A 119 -10.93 2.77 -12.69
N GLU A 120 -11.19 1.55 -12.19
CA GLU A 120 -12.48 0.88 -12.24
C GLU A 120 -13.32 1.26 -11.02
N ASP A 121 -13.65 2.54 -10.94
CA ASP A 121 -14.17 3.17 -9.72
C ASP A 121 -15.51 2.57 -9.25
N GLU A 122 -16.44 2.25 -10.14
CA GLU A 122 -17.71 1.61 -9.76
C GLU A 122 -17.51 0.26 -9.03
N LYS A 123 -16.60 -0.57 -9.54
CA LYS A 123 -16.27 -1.87 -8.93
C LYS A 123 -15.56 -1.69 -7.60
N ALA A 124 -14.63 -0.74 -7.52
CA ALA A 124 -13.97 -0.39 -6.28
C ALA A 124 -14.97 0.08 -5.22
N GLY A 125 -15.93 0.92 -5.60
CA GLY A 125 -16.97 1.45 -4.70
C GLY A 125 -17.86 0.36 -4.13
N ALA A 126 -18.33 -0.57 -4.97
CA ALA A 126 -19.15 -1.69 -4.52
C ALA A 126 -18.42 -2.55 -3.46
N LEU A 127 -17.14 -2.86 -3.68
CA LEU A 127 -16.32 -3.58 -2.71
C LEU A 127 -16.06 -2.75 -1.45
N ALA A 128 -15.75 -1.46 -1.59
CA ALA A 128 -15.45 -0.57 -0.48
C ALA A 128 -16.66 -0.37 0.46
N VAL A 129 -17.88 -0.30 -0.09
CA VAL A 129 -19.11 -0.24 0.71
C VAL A 129 -19.26 -1.49 1.57
N SER A 130 -18.98 -2.68 1.03
CA SER A 130 -19.05 -3.94 1.78
C SER A 130 -18.06 -4.03 2.96
N LEU A 131 -17.08 -3.13 3.00
CA LEU A 131 -16.05 -3.07 4.05
C LEU A 131 -16.41 -2.12 5.20
N ARG A 132 -17.44 -1.27 5.07
CA ARG A 132 -17.72 -0.20 6.06
C ARG A 132 -18.15 -0.69 7.44
N ASP A 133 -18.90 -1.79 7.47
CA ASP A 133 -19.52 -2.33 8.69
C ASP A 133 -18.74 -3.53 9.25
N ARG A 134 -17.46 -3.67 8.85
CA ARG A 134 -16.60 -4.79 9.22
C ARG A 134 -15.64 -4.35 10.33
N ASP A 135 -15.68 -5.03 11.47
CA ASP A 135 -14.85 -4.69 12.64
C ASP A 135 -13.35 -5.00 12.44
N ASP A 136 -13.01 -5.81 11.44
CA ASP A 136 -11.66 -6.27 11.13
C ASP A 136 -10.91 -5.37 10.13
N LEU A 137 -11.50 -4.25 9.72
CA LEU A 137 -10.86 -3.21 8.93
C LEU A 137 -11.16 -1.83 9.53
N PRO A 138 -10.17 -0.93 9.68
CA PRO A 138 -10.44 0.43 10.16
C PRO A 138 -11.45 1.14 9.25
N ARG A 139 -12.49 1.71 9.87
CA ARG A 139 -13.59 2.40 9.16
C ARG A 139 -13.08 3.49 8.23
N ALA A 140 -12.06 4.24 8.64
CA ALA A 140 -11.46 5.31 7.84
C ALA A 140 -10.81 4.81 6.54
N VAL A 141 -10.33 3.56 6.50
CA VAL A 141 -9.85 2.93 5.25
C VAL A 141 -11.01 2.71 4.29
N ALA A 142 -12.10 2.07 4.74
CA ALA A 142 -13.28 1.85 3.91
C ALA A 142 -13.91 3.18 3.45
N GLY A 143 -13.99 4.18 4.33
CA GLY A 143 -14.43 5.53 4.02
C GLY A 143 -13.61 6.17 2.90
N SER A 144 -12.29 6.11 3.00
CA SER A 144 -11.38 6.66 1.99
C SER A 144 -11.52 5.97 0.63
N LEU A 145 -11.68 4.64 0.62
CA LEU A 145 -11.88 3.88 -0.62
C LEU A 145 -13.20 4.26 -1.30
N VAL A 146 -14.29 4.40 -0.53
CA VAL A 146 -15.57 4.83 -1.09
C VAL A 146 -15.45 6.25 -1.64
N ALA A 147 -14.89 7.18 -0.89
CA ALA A 147 -14.75 8.56 -1.34
C ALA A 147 -13.89 8.69 -2.61
N LEU A 148 -12.79 7.92 -2.72
CA LEU A 148 -12.00 7.82 -3.94
C LEU A 148 -12.81 7.28 -5.12
N SER A 149 -13.62 6.24 -4.90
CA SER A 149 -14.44 5.63 -5.95
C SER A 149 -15.56 6.54 -6.45
N SER A 150 -16.09 7.43 -5.60
CA SER A 150 -17.12 8.40 -6.00
C SER A 150 -16.54 9.75 -6.43
N SER A 151 -15.22 9.91 -6.41
CA SER A 151 -14.54 11.19 -6.59
C SER A 151 -15.09 12.32 -5.70
N ASP A 152 -15.50 11.97 -4.47
CA ASP A 152 -16.03 12.93 -3.51
C ASP A 152 -14.89 13.58 -2.73
N THR A 153 -14.60 14.83 -3.06
CA THR A 153 -13.48 15.59 -2.47
C THR A 153 -13.66 15.79 -0.96
N SER A 154 -14.87 16.11 -0.50
CA SER A 154 -15.13 16.43 0.91
C SER A 154 -15.09 15.17 1.77
N ALA A 155 -15.72 14.09 1.29
CA ALA A 155 -15.68 12.80 1.97
C ALA A 155 -14.25 12.23 1.98
N TYR A 156 -13.48 12.43 0.91
CA TYR A 156 -12.10 11.96 0.84
C TYR A 156 -11.21 12.70 1.83
N GLU A 157 -11.29 14.04 1.87
CA GLU A 157 -10.52 14.83 2.83
C GLU A 157 -10.84 14.45 4.28
N THR A 158 -12.13 14.25 4.60
CA THR A 158 -12.54 13.81 5.93
C THR A 158 -11.95 12.43 6.26
N ALA A 159 -12.19 11.44 5.40
CA ALA A 159 -11.78 10.07 5.65
C ALA A 159 -10.24 9.88 5.69
N ILE A 160 -9.48 10.62 4.86
CA ILE A 160 -8.02 10.49 4.84
C ILE A 160 -7.37 11.12 6.08
N ARG A 161 -7.98 12.17 6.66
CA ARG A 161 -7.56 12.77 7.93
C ARG A 161 -7.85 11.85 9.11
N GLU A 162 -9.08 11.31 9.17
CA GLU A 162 -9.45 10.30 10.18
C GLU A 162 -8.51 9.09 10.11
N LEU A 163 -8.18 8.62 8.91
CA LEU A 163 -7.24 7.52 8.74
C LEU A 163 -5.86 7.87 9.27
N LEU A 164 -5.37 9.09 9.02
CA LEU A 164 -4.08 9.55 9.53
C LEU A 164 -4.07 9.63 11.07
N ASP A 165 -5.15 10.13 11.66
CA ASP A 165 -5.31 10.19 13.12
C ASP A 165 -5.35 8.79 13.74
N ASP A 166 -6.06 7.84 13.11
CA ASP A 166 -6.09 6.42 13.50
C ASP A 166 -4.69 5.77 13.51
N PHE A 167 -3.79 6.19 12.61
CA PHE A 167 -2.39 5.72 12.63
C PHE A 167 -1.59 6.34 13.79
N GLY A 168 -1.90 7.58 14.19
CA GLY A 168 -1.24 8.25 15.32
C GLY A 168 -1.51 7.63 16.68
N GLY A 169 -2.62 6.91 16.81
CA GLY A 169 -2.97 6.16 18.03
C GLY A 169 -2.36 4.75 18.12
N ARG A 170 -1.58 4.28 17.14
CA ARG A 170 -1.06 2.91 17.11
C ARG A 170 0.27 2.78 17.83
N GLU A 171 0.42 1.69 18.57
CA GLU A 171 1.67 1.30 19.23
C GLU A 171 2.49 0.32 18.39
N ASP A 172 1.83 -0.53 17.58
CA ASP A 172 2.47 -1.53 16.74
C ASP A 172 2.46 -1.13 15.25
N PHE A 173 3.64 -1.19 14.63
CA PHE A 173 3.82 -0.94 13.20
C PHE A 173 4.55 -2.11 12.53
N LEU A 174 4.29 -2.30 11.22
CA LEU A 174 5.07 -3.27 10.45
C LEU A 174 6.54 -2.83 10.45
N GLU A 175 7.44 -3.72 10.88
CA GLU A 175 8.90 -3.47 11.01
C GLU A 175 9.24 -2.27 11.92
N ASP A 176 8.35 -1.91 12.85
CA ASP A 176 8.51 -0.79 13.79
C ASP A 176 8.74 0.57 13.10
N ILE A 177 8.22 0.74 11.88
CA ILE A 177 8.32 1.98 11.12
C ILE A 177 7.01 2.79 11.27
N PRO A 178 7.01 3.92 12.01
CA PRO A 178 5.80 4.71 12.27
C PRO A 178 5.44 5.58 11.07
N VAL A 179 4.99 4.95 9.99
CA VAL A 179 4.60 5.62 8.74
C VAL A 179 3.18 5.21 8.36
N ALA A 180 2.34 6.21 8.07
CA ALA A 180 0.97 6.00 7.61
C ALA A 180 0.95 5.62 6.12
N ASP A 181 1.50 4.46 5.78
CA ASP A 181 1.73 4.02 4.40
C ASP A 181 0.43 3.84 3.58
N THR A 182 -0.67 3.47 4.23
CA THR A 182 -2.00 3.43 3.59
C THR A 182 -2.43 4.83 3.19
N VAL A 183 -2.18 5.85 4.02
CA VAL A 183 -2.46 7.25 3.68
C VAL A 183 -1.65 7.65 2.45
N LEU A 184 -0.36 7.31 2.38
CA LEU A 184 0.50 7.63 1.22
C LEU A 184 0.00 6.98 -0.08
N ALA A 185 -0.36 5.69 -0.03
CA ALA A 185 -0.88 4.99 -1.20
C ALA A 185 -2.22 5.57 -1.69
N LEU A 186 -3.12 5.94 -0.76
CA LEU A 186 -4.40 6.56 -1.09
C LEU A 186 -4.24 8.00 -1.59
N GLN A 187 -3.29 8.77 -1.05
CA GLN A 187 -2.94 10.11 -1.57
C GLN A 187 -2.42 10.04 -3.00
N ALA A 188 -1.62 9.02 -3.35
CA ALA A 188 -1.17 8.81 -4.73
C ALA A 188 -2.35 8.54 -5.69
N LEU A 189 -3.37 7.80 -5.24
CA LEU A 189 -4.60 7.56 -6.01
C LEU A 189 -5.50 8.79 -6.08
N GLY A 190 -5.62 9.56 -4.99
CA GLY A 190 -6.40 10.79 -4.92
C GLY A 190 -5.82 11.89 -5.80
N ALA A 191 -4.50 12.08 -5.80
CA ALA A 191 -3.82 13.06 -6.66
C ALA A 191 -4.11 12.81 -8.15
N ARG A 192 -4.14 11.55 -8.58
CA ARG A 192 -4.49 11.17 -9.97
C ARG A 192 -5.94 11.48 -10.35
N ARG A 193 -6.83 11.60 -9.36
CA ARG A 193 -8.25 11.93 -9.52
C ARG A 193 -8.55 13.40 -9.31
N GLY A 194 -7.53 14.25 -9.08
CA GLY A 194 -7.73 15.66 -8.76
C GLY A 194 -8.22 15.90 -7.32
N LEU A 195 -8.07 14.92 -6.43
CA LEU A 195 -8.52 14.95 -5.03
C LEU A 195 -7.33 15.15 -4.07
N ALA A 196 -6.29 15.86 -4.50
CA ALA A 196 -5.08 16.00 -3.69
C ALA A 196 -5.38 16.78 -2.39
N VAL A 197 -5.07 16.19 -1.25
CA VAL A 197 -5.20 16.81 0.08
C VAL A 197 -3.82 16.98 0.69
N VAL A 198 -3.51 18.20 1.11
CA VAL A 198 -2.26 18.51 1.81
C VAL A 198 -2.40 18.13 3.28
N LEU A 199 -1.59 17.16 3.71
CA LEU A 199 -1.52 16.69 5.09
C LEU A 199 -0.12 16.98 5.64
N ASN A 200 -0.03 17.38 6.91
CA ASN A 200 1.22 17.57 7.62
C ASN A 200 1.17 16.73 8.89
N SER A 201 2.05 15.74 9.02
CA SER A 201 2.12 14.84 10.16
C SER A 201 3.53 14.25 10.26
N PRO A 202 4.03 13.96 11.47
CA PRO A 202 5.29 13.22 11.65
C PRO A 202 5.23 11.78 11.12
N LEU A 203 4.05 11.27 10.77
CA LEU A 203 3.84 9.93 10.17
C LEU A 203 3.89 9.95 8.63
N LEU A 204 4.12 11.12 8.03
CA LEU A 204 4.20 11.32 6.59
C LEU A 204 5.55 11.95 6.23
N PRO A 205 6.08 11.67 5.02
CA PRO A 205 7.28 12.34 4.52
C PRO A 205 7.10 13.85 4.50
N PRO A 206 8.19 14.62 4.67
CA PRO A 206 8.12 16.07 4.65
C PRO A 206 7.55 16.56 3.31
N THR A 207 6.53 17.42 3.38
CA THR A 207 5.97 18.09 2.20
C THR A 207 7.07 18.92 1.55
N LYS A 208 7.40 18.63 0.29
CA LYS A 208 8.31 19.48 -0.49
C LYS A 208 7.66 20.85 -0.61
N ARG A 209 8.23 21.87 0.05
CA ARG A 209 7.95 23.25 -0.32
C ARG A 209 8.35 23.37 -1.79
N GLY A 210 7.39 23.68 -2.66
CA GLY A 210 7.65 23.89 -4.07
C GLY A 210 8.83 24.85 -4.21
N ARG A 211 9.79 24.52 -5.08
CA ARG A 211 10.68 25.54 -5.61
C ARG A 211 9.76 26.58 -6.24
N ALA A 212 9.61 27.73 -5.58
CA ALA A 212 9.15 28.91 -6.26
C ALA A 212 10.17 29.15 -7.37
N SER A 213 9.74 28.95 -8.62
CA SER A 213 10.49 29.41 -9.78
C SER A 213 10.65 30.93 -9.62
N ALA A 214 11.88 31.35 -9.35
CA ALA A 214 12.34 32.70 -9.62
C ALA A 214 12.84 32.75 -11.07
#